data_AF-A0AAU9Y2T7-F1
#
_entry.id   AF-A0AAU9Y2T7-F1
#
_cell.length_a   1.000
_cell.length_b   1.000
_cell.length_c   1.000
_cell.angle_alpha   90.00
_cell.angle_beta   90.00
_cell.angle_gamma   90.00
#
_symmetry.space_group_name_H-M   'P 1'
#
loop_
_entity.id
_entity.type
_entity.pdbx_description
1 polymer ?
#
loop_
_entity_poly.entity_id
_entity_poly.type
_entity_poly.pdbx_seq_one_letter_code
_entity_poly.pdbx_strand_id
1 'polypeptide(L)'
;MGVPAFFRWLSKKYPSIVVHCVEEKGCEVDGVRAPVDTSLPNPNDYEFDNLYLDMNGIIHPCCHPENKPALKNEDEMMVAIF
;
A
#
# COMPACT_ATOMS: atom_id res chain seq x y z
N MET A 1 -10.74 5.67 -21.38
CA MET A 1 -9.77 6.53 -20.64
C MET A 1 -9.09 5.63 -19.62
N GLY A 2 -7.76 5.47 -19.67
CA GLY A 2 -7.05 4.63 -18.69
C GLY A 2 -6.86 5.32 -17.34
N VAL A 3 -6.50 4.56 -16.30
CA VAL A 3 -6.23 5.06 -14.93
C VAL A 3 -5.34 6.32 -14.92
N PRO A 4 -4.22 6.40 -15.67
CA PRO A 4 -3.36 7.60 -15.63
C PRO A 4 -4.02 8.86 -16.18
N ALA A 5 -4.86 8.72 -17.22
CA ALA A 5 -5.54 9.86 -17.83
C ALA A 5 -6.64 10.42 -16.91
N PHE A 6 -7.38 9.54 -16.24
CA PHE A 6 -8.41 9.91 -15.28
C PHE A 6 -7.79 10.55 -14.03
N PHE A 7 -6.76 9.93 -13.46
CA PHE A 7 -6.05 10.47 -12.30
C PHE A 7 -5.48 11.86 -12.58
N ARG A 8 -4.81 12.06 -13.73
CA ARG A 8 -4.27 13.36 -14.14
C ARG A 8 -5.35 14.43 -14.30
N TRP A 9 -6.51 14.08 -14.87
CA TRP A 9 -7.62 15.01 -14.99
C TRP A 9 -8.16 15.42 -13.62
N LEU A 10 -8.33 14.45 -12.72
CA LEU A 10 -8.90 14.66 -11.40
C LEU A 10 -7.97 15.51 -10.52
N SER A 11 -6.67 15.19 -10.48
CA SER A 11 -5.68 15.94 -9.70
C SER A 11 -5.48 17.36 -10.20
N LYS A 12 -5.57 17.60 -11.52
CA LYS A 12 -5.50 18.95 -12.09
C LYS A 12 -6.74 19.78 -11.74
N LYS A 13 -7.92 19.15 -11.70
CA LYS A 13 -9.20 19.84 -11.43
C LYS A 13 -9.41 20.10 -9.94
N TYR A 14 -9.00 19.16 -9.08
CA TYR A 14 -9.16 19.24 -7.63
C TYR A 14 -7.83 18.88 -6.94
N PRO A 15 -6.89 19.82 -6.82
CA PRO A 15 -5.54 19.51 -6.33
C PRO A 15 -5.50 19.01 -4.88
N SER A 16 -6.49 19.36 -4.05
CA SER A 16 -6.54 19.01 -2.63
C SER A 16 -6.95 17.56 -2.33
N ILE A 17 -7.38 16.78 -3.33
CA ILE A 17 -7.84 15.40 -3.11
C ILE A 17 -6.69 14.41 -2.97
N VAL A 18 -5.49 14.79 -3.43
CA VAL A 18 -4.31 13.93 -3.38
C VAL A 18 -3.50 14.36 -2.16
N VAL A 19 -3.38 13.45 -1.19
CA VAL A 19 -2.58 13.63 0.02
C VAL A 19 -1.62 12.45 0.12
N HIS A 20 -0.42 12.70 0.63
CA HIS A 20 0.54 11.63 0.88
C HIS A 20 0.13 10.84 2.13
N CYS A 21 0.13 9.50 2.03
CA CYS A 21 -0.03 8.63 3.18
C CYS A 21 1.22 8.73 4.07
N VAL A 22 1.03 9.04 5.35
CA VAL A 22 2.07 9.05 6.36
C VAL A 22 2.11 7.67 7.02
N GLU A 23 3.27 7.03 7.00
CA GLU A 23 3.49 5.71 7.60
C GLU A 23 4.51 5.82 8.72
N GLU A 24 4.13 5.38 9.91
CA GLU A 24 5.08 5.20 11.01
C GLU A 24 6.01 4.03 10.71
N LYS A 25 7.31 4.21 10.94
CA LYS A 25 8.32 3.16 10.74
C LYS A 25 8.79 2.67 12.09
N GLY A 26 8.61 1.38 12.35
CA GLY A 26 9.10 0.75 13.58
C GLY A 26 10.60 0.95 13.78
N CYS A 27 10.99 1.13 15.05
CA CYS A 27 12.36 1.33 15.47
C CYS A 27 13.20 0.06 15.26
N GLU A 28 14.47 0.25 14.90
CA GLU A 28 15.43 -0.86 14.82
C GLU A 28 16.12 -1.01 16.18
N VAL A 29 15.94 -2.17 16.82
CA VAL A 29 16.56 -2.53 18.11
C VAL A 29 17.36 -3.81 17.88
N ASP A 30 18.67 -3.74 18.10
CA ASP A 30 19.59 -4.88 17.92
C ASP A 30 19.51 -5.56 16.54
N GLY A 31 19.27 -4.78 15.48
CA GLY A 31 19.14 -5.27 14.10
C GLY A 31 17.80 -5.93 13.77
N VAL A 32 16.84 -5.89 14.70
CA VAL A 32 15.46 -6.35 14.51
C VAL A 32 14.53 -5.14 14.45
N ARG A 33 13.73 -5.04 13.39
CA ARG A 33 12.71 -3.99 13.27
C ARG A 33 11.53 -4.32 14.18
N ALA A 34 11.35 -3.53 15.23
CA ALA A 34 10.21 -3.65 16.12
C ALA A 34 8.91 -3.34 15.35
N PRO A 35 7.80 -4.05 15.61
CA PRO A 35 6.51 -3.75 15.00
C PRO A 35 6.01 -2.39 15.47
N VAL A 36 5.28 -1.69 14.59
CA VAL A 36 4.56 -0.47 14.94
C VAL A 36 3.32 -0.86 15.75
N ASP A 37 3.04 -0.10 16.81
CA ASP A 37 1.80 -0.27 17.58
C ASP A 37 0.64 0.37 16.82
N THR A 38 -0.11 -0.46 16.10
CA THR A 38 -1.27 -0.03 15.30
C THR A 38 -2.51 0.29 16.14
N SER A 39 -2.45 0.17 17.47
CA SER A 39 -3.52 0.60 18.37
C SER A 39 -3.46 2.08 18.74
N LEU A 40 -2.34 2.74 18.44
CA LEU A 40 -2.18 4.18 18.61
C LEU A 40 -2.94 4.95 17.52
N PRO A 41 -3.24 6.25 17.75
CA PRO A 41 -3.91 7.08 16.75
C PRO A 41 -3.15 7.10 15.43
N ASN A 42 -3.89 7.07 14.32
CA ASN A 42 -3.32 7.06 12.98
C ASN A 42 -2.52 8.35 12.71
N PRO A 43 -1.27 8.27 12.21
CA PRO A 43 -0.42 9.45 11.92
C PRO A 43 -0.94 10.35 10.79
N ASN A 44 -2.00 9.95 10.08
CA ASN A 44 -2.64 10.74 9.04
C ASN A 44 -3.70 11.73 9.57
N ASP A 45 -3.88 11.84 10.89
CA ASP A 45 -4.92 12.67 11.55
C ASP A 45 -6.37 12.26 11.22
N TYR A 46 -6.57 11.06 10.64
CA TYR A 46 -7.86 10.48 10.31
C TYR A 46 -7.93 9.01 10.73
N GLU A 47 -9.05 8.64 11.35
CA GLU A 47 -9.36 7.24 11.67
C GLU A 47 -10.29 6.63 10.63
N PHE A 48 -10.16 5.33 10.42
CA PHE A 48 -10.97 4.56 9.46
C PHE A 48 -11.65 3.39 10.16
N ASP A 49 -12.97 3.29 10.05
CA ASP A 49 -13.72 2.17 10.62
C ASP A 49 -13.67 0.92 9.73
N ASN A 50 -13.68 1.12 8.41
CA ASN A 50 -13.80 0.05 7.43
C ASN A 50 -12.70 0.16 6.38
N LEU A 51 -11.93 -0.92 6.22
CA LEU A 51 -10.93 -1.08 5.16
C LEU A 51 -11.43 -2.11 4.14
N TYR A 52 -11.62 -1.66 2.89
CA TYR A 52 -12.02 -2.53 1.79
C TYR A 52 -10.82 -2.81 0.88
N LEU A 53 -10.55 -4.08 0.62
CA LEU A 53 -9.43 -4.51 -0.20
C LEU A 53 -9.93 -5.08 -1.53
N ASP A 54 -9.53 -4.45 -2.64
CA ASP A 54 -9.62 -5.09 -3.95
C ASP A 54 -8.45 -6.07 -4.10
N MET A 55 -8.74 -7.35 -3.79
CA MET A 55 -7.73 -8.41 -3.83
C MET A 55 -7.11 -8.57 -5.23
N ASN A 56 -7.86 -8.33 -6.30
CA ASN A 56 -7.30 -8.41 -7.65
C ASN A 56 -6.27 -7.31 -7.89
N GLY A 57 -6.49 -6.13 -7.31
CA GLY A 57 -5.55 -5.01 -7.31
C GLY A 57 -4.24 -5.27 -6.57
N ILE A 58 -4.23 -6.20 -5.60
CA ILE A 58 -3.03 -6.63 -4.85
C ILE A 58 -2.33 -7.80 -5.55
N ILE A 59 -3.09 -8.82 -5.94
CA ILE A 59 -2.56 -10.06 -6.54
C ILE A 59 -1.81 -9.76 -7.85
N HIS A 60 -2.36 -8.88 -8.71
CA HIS A 60 -1.78 -8.62 -10.02
C HIS A 60 -0.35 -8.01 -9.94
N PRO A 61 -0.10 -6.96 -9.11
CA PRO A 61 1.26 -6.49 -8.82
C PRO A 61 2.17 -7.51 -8.14
N CYS A 62 1.66 -8.35 -7.23
CA CYS A 62 2.46 -9.39 -6.56
C CYS A 62 2.97 -10.45 -7.54
N CYS A 63 2.17 -10.82 -8.56
CA CYS A 63 2.58 -11.79 -9.59
C CYS A 63 3.54 -11.20 -10.64
N HIS A 64 3.51 -9.88 -10.87
CA HIS A 64 4.33 -9.20 -11.87
C HIS A 64 5.07 -7.97 -11.27
N PRO A 65 5.97 -8.19 -10.30
CA PRO A 65 6.70 -7.10 -9.66
C PRO A 65 7.65 -6.41 -10.64
N GLU A 66 7.66 -5.07 -10.66
CA GLU A 66 8.44 -4.27 -11.63
C GLU A 66 9.96 -4.54 -11.61
N ASN A 67 10.50 -5.01 -10.48
CA ASN A 67 11.95 -5.18 -10.25
C ASN A 67 12.35 -6.60 -9.83
N LYS A 68 11.45 -7.59 -9.94
CA LYS A 68 11.70 -8.99 -9.57
C LYS A 68 11.14 -9.94 -10.64
N PRO A 69 11.68 -11.15 -10.79
CA PRO A 69 11.06 -12.14 -11.67
C PRO A 69 9.64 -12.48 -11.20
N ALA A 70 8.76 -12.83 -12.14
CA ALA A 70 7.43 -13.33 -11.82
C ALA A 70 7.52 -14.54 -10.88
N LEU A 71 6.60 -14.59 -9.91
CA LEU A 71 6.52 -15.67 -8.93
C LEU A 71 6.17 -16.98 -9.62
N LYS A 72 6.76 -18.09 -9.17
CA LYS A 72 6.66 -19.38 -9.88
C LYS A 72 5.65 -20.35 -9.27
N ASN A 73 5.31 -20.17 -8.00
CA ASN A 73 4.42 -21.05 -7.26
C ASN A 73 3.44 -20.24 -6.39
N GLU A 74 2.38 -20.92 -5.94
CA GLU A 74 1.31 -20.31 -5.15
C GLU A 74 1.80 -19.87 -3.76
N ASP A 75 2.72 -20.63 -3.15
CA ASP A 75 3.26 -20.32 -1.82
C ASP A 75 4.03 -18.99 -1.82
N GLU A 76 4.88 -18.73 -2.83
CA GLU A 76 5.57 -17.45 -2.99
C GLU A 76 4.58 -16.30 -3.22
N MET A 77 3.49 -16.54 -3.95
CA MET A 77 2.44 -15.56 -4.17
C MET A 77 1.74 -15.19 -2.87
N MET A 78 1.41 -16.18 -2.03
CA MET A 78 0.80 -15.93 -0.73
C MET A 78 1.75 -15.16 0.19
N VAL A 79 3.04 -15.51 0.24
CA VAL A 79 4.04 -14.78 1.02
C VAL A 79 4.24 -13.34 0.52
N ALA A 80 4.02 -13.07 -0.76
CA ALA A 80 4.10 -11.71 -1.29
C ALA A 80 2.84 -10.86 -1.03
N ILE A 81 1.70 -11.50 -0.75
CA ILE A 81 0.43 -10.83 -0.43
C ILE A 81 0.38 -10.44 1.06
N PHE A 82 0.98 -11.26 1.94
CA PHE A 82 1.05 -11.05 3.39
C PHE A 82 2.30 -10.29 3.84
#